data_AF-A0AAW4WIK8-F1
#
_entry.id   AF-A0AAW4WIK8-F1
#
_cell.length_a   1.000
_cell.length_b   1.000
_cell.length_c   1.000
_cell.angle_alpha   90.00
_cell.angle_beta   90.00
_cell.angle_gamma   90.00
#
_symmetry.space_group_name_H-M   'P 1'
#
loop_
_entity.id
_entity.type
_entity.pdbx_description
1 polymer ?
#
loop_
_entity_poly.entity_id
_entity_poly.type
_entity_poly.pdbx_seq_one_letter_code
_entity_poly.pdbx_strand_id
1 'polypeptide(L)'
;MGFAEMEWGTCRMVMLKDGKDGKPLNYEEITSREIDTDKLRKHMENLNNGILPGTDKKPKEVEEKEFGWLSPTGEFTESPFGEHEESAEEICEKKGFETEYRAWRKENLGTGEMRLYRDFLAQVKGYCLIHNPSGTGGYIVTNIKELTKKQREFLFDYFMDMGDRFKAEQFWEE
;
A
#
# COMPACT_ATOMS: atom_id res chain seq x y z
N MET A 1 -14.57 16.69 -15.99
CA MET A 1 -14.36 15.24 -16.13
C MET A 1 -14.37 14.62 -14.74
N GLY A 2 -14.77 13.36 -14.63
CA GLY A 2 -14.47 12.53 -13.46
C GLY A 2 -13.36 11.54 -13.77
N PHE A 3 -12.93 10.79 -12.78
CA PHE A 3 -11.98 9.70 -12.96
C PHE A 3 -12.26 8.57 -11.97
N ALA A 4 -11.71 7.39 -12.26
CA ALA A 4 -11.58 6.28 -11.34
C ALA A 4 -10.10 5.88 -11.33
N GLU A 5 -9.61 5.43 -10.18
CA GLU A 5 -8.23 5.01 -10.02
C GLU A 5 -8.18 3.56 -9.58
N MET A 6 -7.16 2.85 -10.04
CA MET A 6 -6.87 1.51 -9.59
C MET A 6 -5.36 1.35 -9.42
N GLU A 7 -4.97 0.58 -8.40
CA GLU A 7 -3.59 0.23 -8.12
C GLU A 7 -3.35 -1.22 -8.58
N TRP A 8 -2.24 -1.46 -9.28
CA TRP A 8 -1.78 -2.80 -9.61
C TRP A 8 -0.29 -2.90 -9.31
N GLY A 9 0.04 -3.43 -8.13
CA GLY A 9 1.40 -3.40 -7.59
C GLY A 9 1.85 -1.96 -7.35
N THR A 10 2.97 -1.55 -7.94
CA THR A 10 3.47 -0.16 -7.90
C THR A 10 2.86 0.72 -8.99
N CYS A 11 2.10 0.15 -9.93
CA CYS A 11 1.47 0.90 -11.01
C CYS A 11 0.16 1.54 -10.52
N ARG A 12 -0.01 2.83 -10.82
CA ARG A 12 -1.29 3.52 -10.67
C ARG A 12 -1.90 3.74 -12.06
N MET A 13 -3.13 3.29 -12.26
CA MET A 13 -3.88 3.48 -13.50
C MET A 13 -5.06 4.42 -13.24
N VAL A 14 -5.22 5.41 -14.12
CA VAL A 14 -6.31 6.39 -14.05
C VAL A 14 -7.21 6.22 -15.28
N MET A 15 -8.50 6.02 -15.03
CA MET A 15 -9.54 5.94 -16.05
C MET A 15 -10.36 7.22 -16.03
N LEU A 16 -10.33 7.99 -17.12
CA LEU A 16 -11.11 9.22 -17.26
C LEU A 16 -12.57 8.89 -17.60
N LYS A 17 -13.50 9.65 -17.01
CA LYS A 17 -14.96 9.48 -17.16
C LYS A 17 -15.66 10.76 -17.59
N ASP A 18 -16.80 10.60 -18.28
CA ASP A 18 -17.66 11.71 -18.70
C ASP A 18 -18.47 12.29 -17.54
N GLY A 19 -17.82 13.07 -16.68
CA GLY A 19 -18.37 13.48 -15.40
C GLY A 19 -18.07 12.47 -14.29
N LYS A 20 -18.55 12.73 -13.06
CA LYS A 20 -18.15 12.00 -11.84
C LYS A 20 -18.50 10.50 -11.92
N ASP A 21 -19.74 10.22 -12.31
CA ASP A 21 -20.32 8.87 -12.39
C ASP A 21 -20.61 8.44 -13.85
N GLY A 22 -19.99 9.13 -14.81
CA GLY A 22 -20.18 8.87 -16.23
C GLY A 22 -19.43 7.65 -16.74
N LYS A 23 -19.68 7.31 -18.01
CA LYS A 23 -18.97 6.22 -18.69
C LYS A 23 -17.46 6.50 -18.82
N PRO A 24 -16.61 5.46 -18.86
CA PRO A 24 -15.22 5.58 -19.25
C PRO A 24 -15.07 6.22 -20.63
N LEU A 25 -14.03 7.03 -20.78
CA LEU A 25 -13.70 7.71 -22.02
C LEU A 25 -12.64 6.95 -22.79
N ASN A 26 -12.84 6.81 -24.09
CA ASN A 26 -11.82 6.32 -25.00
C ASN A 26 -10.87 7.44 -25.47
N TYR A 27 -9.83 7.06 -26.22
CA TYR A 27 -8.82 8.00 -26.71
C TYR A 27 -9.39 9.16 -27.55
N GLU A 28 -10.31 8.89 -28.49
CA GLU A 28 -10.91 9.91 -29.36
C GLU A 28 -11.79 10.87 -28.56
N GLU A 29 -12.54 10.34 -27.60
CA GLU A 29 -13.35 11.14 -26.69
C GLU A 29 -12.47 12.02 -25.80
N ILE A 30 -11.32 11.53 -25.33
CA ILE A 30 -10.39 12.33 -24.53
C ILE A 30 -9.76 13.44 -25.37
N THR A 31 -9.25 13.11 -26.56
CA THR A 31 -8.49 14.05 -27.41
C THR A 31 -9.37 15.10 -28.09
N SER A 32 -10.66 14.82 -28.28
CA SER A 32 -11.62 15.79 -28.81
C SER A 32 -12.10 16.84 -27.80
N ARG A 33 -11.80 16.68 -26.51
CA ARG A 33 -12.16 17.66 -25.48
C ARG A 33 -11.19 18.82 -25.46
N GLU A 34 -11.75 20.01 -25.26
CA GLU A 34 -10.97 21.23 -25.14
C GLU A 34 -10.17 21.21 -23.82
N ILE A 35 -8.88 21.59 -23.91
CA ILE A 35 -7.98 21.66 -22.76
C ILE A 35 -7.86 23.12 -22.34
N ASP A 36 -8.12 23.40 -21.06
CA ASP A 36 -7.81 24.69 -20.44
C ASP A 36 -6.28 24.82 -20.31
N THR A 37 -5.66 25.44 -21.32
CA THR A 37 -4.21 25.57 -21.45
C THR A 37 -3.58 26.41 -20.33
N ASP A 38 -4.30 27.40 -19.83
CA ASP A 38 -3.84 28.24 -18.71
C ASP A 38 -3.80 27.45 -17.40
N LYS A 39 -4.85 26.66 -17.12
CA LYS A 39 -4.82 25.73 -15.98
C LYS A 39 -3.73 24.69 -16.14
N LEU A 40 -3.57 24.10 -17.33
CA LEU A 40 -2.52 23.12 -17.59
C LEU A 40 -1.12 23.71 -17.33
N ARG A 41 -0.84 24.91 -17.85
CA ARG A 41 0.43 25.61 -17.62
C ARG A 41 0.67 25.84 -16.14
N LYS A 42 -0.32 26.36 -15.41
CA LYS A 42 -0.22 26.57 -13.96
C LYS A 42 0.05 25.25 -13.21
N HIS A 43 -0.63 24.17 -13.58
CA HIS A 43 -0.41 22.85 -12.99
C HIS A 43 0.99 22.32 -13.30
N MET A 44 1.52 22.52 -14.51
CA MET A 44 2.90 22.15 -14.85
C MET A 44 3.94 22.99 -14.12
N GLU A 45 3.74 24.32 -14.00
CA GLU A 45 4.61 25.19 -13.21
C GLU A 45 4.61 24.80 -11.73
N ASN A 46 3.45 24.51 -11.17
CA ASN A 46 3.32 23.98 -9.83
C ASN A 46 4.09 22.66 -9.69
N LEU A 47 3.89 21.71 -10.61
CA LEU A 47 4.58 20.42 -10.59
C LEU A 47 6.11 20.57 -10.66
N ASN A 48 6.62 21.44 -11.54
CA ASN A 48 8.05 21.73 -11.66
C ASN A 48 8.62 22.37 -10.39
N ASN A 49 7.80 23.15 -9.69
CA ASN A 49 8.14 23.72 -8.39
C ASN A 49 7.82 22.75 -7.23
N GLY A 50 7.47 21.48 -7.52
CA GLY A 50 7.13 20.48 -6.52
C GLY A 50 5.86 20.80 -5.74
N ILE A 51 4.86 21.44 -6.32
CA ILE A 51 3.57 21.76 -5.69
C ILE A 51 2.51 20.88 -6.34
N LEU A 52 1.87 20.01 -5.55
CA LEU A 52 0.85 19.08 -6.05
C LEU A 52 -0.50 19.79 -6.26
N PRO A 53 -1.34 19.29 -7.20
CA PRO A 53 -2.69 19.82 -7.41
C PRO A 53 -3.53 19.74 -6.14
N GLY A 54 -4.25 20.81 -5.80
CA GLY A 54 -5.14 20.87 -4.63
C GLY A 54 -4.47 21.33 -3.32
N THR A 55 -3.16 21.60 -3.34
CA THR A 55 -2.42 22.17 -2.21
C THR A 55 -1.57 23.35 -2.65
N ASP A 56 -1.57 24.44 -1.88
CA ASP A 56 -0.64 25.58 -2.10
C ASP A 56 0.73 25.37 -1.44
N LYS A 57 1.03 24.14 -1.02
CA LYS A 57 2.25 23.78 -0.30
C LYS A 57 3.03 22.74 -1.10
N LYS A 58 4.36 22.85 -1.07
CA LYS A 58 5.23 21.73 -1.44
C LYS A 58 4.90 20.54 -0.53
N PRO A 59 4.68 19.33 -1.06
CA PRO A 59 4.64 18.15 -0.22
C PRO A 59 6.01 18.02 0.44
N LYS A 60 6.00 17.39 1.62
CA LYS A 60 7.24 16.95 2.27
C LYS A 60 7.96 16.03 1.28
N GLU A 61 9.30 16.09 1.23
CA GLU A 61 10.03 15.09 0.46
C GLU A 61 9.63 13.70 0.95
N VAL A 62 9.46 12.76 0.01
CA VAL A 62 9.09 11.40 0.37
C VAL A 62 10.28 10.79 1.11
N GLU A 63 10.10 10.55 2.40
CA GLU A 63 11.10 9.92 3.24
C GLU A 63 10.96 8.41 3.11
N GLU A 64 12.01 7.72 2.67
CA GLU A 64 12.02 6.25 2.70
C GLU A 64 11.93 5.80 4.16
N LYS A 65 10.93 4.95 4.44
CA LYS A 65 10.77 4.25 5.72
C LYS A 65 11.01 2.75 5.57
N GLU A 66 11.22 2.11 6.69
CA GLU A 66 11.58 0.72 6.83
C GLU A 66 10.45 -0.22 6.37
N PHE A 67 10.80 -1.32 5.68
CA PHE A 67 9.84 -2.39 5.42
C PHE A 67 9.61 -3.21 6.70
N GLY A 68 8.51 -3.95 6.77
CA GLY A 68 8.23 -4.70 7.99
C GLY A 68 6.86 -5.33 8.10
N TRP A 69 6.71 -6.11 9.17
CA TRP A 69 5.49 -6.77 9.58
C TRP A 69 4.72 -5.91 10.57
N LEU A 70 3.42 -5.73 10.34
CA LEU A 70 2.53 -4.99 11.22
C LEU A 70 1.50 -5.94 11.85
N SER A 71 1.56 -6.06 13.17
CA SER A 71 0.66 -6.92 13.94
C SER A 71 -0.78 -6.42 13.93
N PRO A 72 -1.78 -7.29 14.22
CA PRO A 72 -3.17 -6.87 14.41
C PRO A 72 -3.38 -5.80 15.48
N THR A 73 -2.43 -5.64 16.42
CA THR A 73 -2.49 -4.65 17.49
C THR A 73 -1.82 -3.32 17.11
N GLY A 74 -1.27 -3.21 15.90
CA GLY A 74 -0.56 -2.03 15.41
C GLY A 74 0.92 -1.96 15.83
N GLU A 75 1.50 -3.07 16.28
CA GLU A 75 2.93 -3.15 16.60
C GLU A 75 3.71 -3.45 15.32
N PHE A 76 4.61 -2.55 14.95
CA PHE A 76 5.44 -2.68 13.76
C PHE A 76 6.79 -3.32 14.10
N THR A 77 7.19 -4.30 13.31
CA THR A 77 8.50 -4.96 13.38
C THR A 77 9.19 -4.80 12.03
N GLU A 78 10.29 -4.05 12.03
CA GLU A 78 11.12 -3.86 10.84
C GLU A 78 11.60 -5.20 10.28
N SER A 79 11.63 -5.29 8.95
CA SER A 79 12.11 -6.45 8.21
C SER A 79 12.86 -5.93 6.98
N PRO A 80 14.17 -6.14 6.89
CA PRO A 80 14.95 -5.70 5.74
C PRO A 80 14.43 -6.29 4.42
N PHE A 81 14.76 -5.60 3.33
CA PHE A 81 14.34 -6.03 2.00
C PHE A 81 14.83 -7.46 1.68
N GLY A 82 13.88 -8.35 1.39
CA GLY A 82 14.18 -9.75 1.06
C GLY A 82 14.22 -10.70 2.26
N GLU A 83 14.14 -10.18 3.49
CA GLU A 83 14.26 -10.96 4.74
C GLU A 83 12.91 -11.28 5.40
N HIS A 84 11.80 -11.09 4.66
CA HIS A 84 10.45 -11.21 5.23
C HIS A 84 10.15 -12.56 5.90
N GLU A 85 10.76 -13.66 5.41
CA GLU A 85 10.60 -14.98 6.01
C GLU A 85 11.38 -15.14 7.32
N GLU A 86 12.63 -14.68 7.35
CA GLU A 86 13.49 -14.74 8.54
C GLU A 86 12.92 -13.85 9.65
N SER A 87 12.49 -12.62 9.32
CA SER A 87 11.83 -11.77 10.30
C SER A 87 10.51 -12.35 10.79
N ALA A 88 9.78 -13.11 9.95
CA ALA A 88 8.56 -13.79 10.37
C ALA A 88 8.83 -14.94 11.35
N GLU A 89 9.91 -15.70 11.12
CA GLU A 89 10.40 -16.72 12.05
C GLU A 89 10.75 -16.09 13.40
N GLU A 90 11.55 -15.02 13.42
CA GLU A 90 11.90 -14.31 14.64
C GLU A 90 10.68 -13.80 15.43
N ILE A 91 9.68 -13.25 14.73
CA ILE A 91 8.42 -12.81 15.36
C ILE A 91 7.71 -14.01 16.01
N CYS A 92 7.64 -15.15 15.32
CA CYS A 92 7.01 -16.35 15.85
C CYS A 92 7.75 -16.86 17.09
N GLU A 93 9.08 -16.85 17.09
CA GLU A 93 9.89 -17.22 18.26
C GLU A 93 9.65 -16.26 19.43
N LYS A 94 9.79 -14.95 19.21
CA LYS A 94 9.65 -13.90 20.24
C LYS A 94 8.25 -13.86 20.84
N LYS A 95 7.20 -14.10 20.05
CA LYS A 95 5.80 -14.11 20.52
C LYS A 95 5.37 -15.49 21.04
N GLY A 96 6.23 -16.51 20.97
CA GLY A 96 5.94 -17.86 21.45
C GLY A 96 4.92 -18.62 20.60
N PHE A 97 4.81 -18.31 19.31
CA PHE A 97 3.86 -18.94 18.39
C PHE A 97 4.32 -20.29 17.84
N GLU A 98 5.52 -20.74 18.21
CA GLU A 98 6.16 -21.91 17.60
C GLU A 98 5.32 -23.21 17.64
N THR A 99 4.64 -23.45 18.77
CA THR A 99 3.77 -24.63 18.90
C THR A 99 2.53 -24.52 18.00
N GLU A 100 1.93 -23.33 17.92
CA GLU A 100 0.77 -23.05 17.07
C GLU A 100 1.15 -23.14 15.58
N TYR A 101 2.31 -22.60 15.21
CA TYR A 101 2.86 -22.73 13.86
C TYR A 101 3.08 -24.18 13.47
N ARG A 102 3.72 -25.00 14.31
CA ARG A 102 3.95 -26.42 14.02
C ARG A 102 2.65 -27.20 13.88
N ALA A 103 1.65 -26.91 14.72
CA ALA A 103 0.33 -27.53 14.62
C ALA A 103 -0.37 -27.13 13.31
N TRP A 104 -0.46 -25.84 13.03
CA TRP A 104 -1.03 -25.31 11.79
C TRP A 104 -0.33 -25.87 10.55
N ARG A 105 1.01 -25.88 10.55
CA ARG A 105 1.81 -26.45 9.45
C ARG A 105 1.50 -27.93 9.25
N LYS A 106 1.37 -28.71 10.32
CA LYS A 106 1.00 -30.13 10.26
C LYS A 106 -0.40 -30.37 9.71
N GLU A 107 -1.37 -29.55 10.10
CA GLU A 107 -2.74 -29.63 9.57
C GLU A 107 -2.83 -29.27 8.09
N ASN A 108 -1.90 -28.44 7.62
CA ASN A 108 -1.82 -28.00 6.23
C ASN A 108 -0.80 -28.78 5.38
N LEU A 109 -0.08 -29.73 5.99
CA LEU A 109 0.85 -30.66 5.33
C LEU A 109 0.03 -31.68 4.51
N GLY A 110 0.04 -31.50 3.19
CA GLY A 110 -0.76 -32.29 2.26
C GLY A 110 -1.34 -31.46 1.10
N THR A 111 -1.30 -30.13 1.22
CA THR A 111 -1.75 -29.20 0.17
C THR A 111 -0.78 -29.08 -1.03
N GLY A 112 0.39 -29.73 -0.98
CA GLY A 112 1.44 -29.61 -2.01
C GLY A 112 2.20 -28.28 -1.96
N GLU A 113 1.75 -27.32 -1.15
CA GLU A 113 2.36 -26.00 -0.99
C GLU A 113 3.33 -25.98 0.21
N MET A 114 4.43 -25.26 0.05
CA MET A 114 5.34 -24.96 1.15
C MET A 114 4.64 -24.00 2.11
N ARG A 115 4.53 -24.38 3.39
CA ARG A 115 3.92 -23.54 4.45
C ARG A 115 5.04 -22.95 5.31
N LEU A 116 5.22 -21.64 5.16
CA LEU A 116 6.29 -20.84 5.74
C LEU A 116 5.79 -19.97 6.91
N TYR A 117 6.70 -19.37 7.69
CA TYR A 117 6.33 -18.52 8.82
C TYR A 117 5.61 -17.26 8.36
N ARG A 118 6.01 -16.66 7.23
CA ARG A 118 5.29 -15.51 6.64
C ARG A 118 3.82 -15.83 6.33
N ASP A 119 3.56 -17.06 5.88
CA ASP A 119 2.20 -17.51 5.55
C ASP A 119 1.39 -17.65 6.84
N PHE A 120 1.98 -18.23 7.87
CA PHE A 120 1.36 -18.36 9.18
C PHE A 120 1.02 -17.00 9.81
N LEU A 121 1.95 -16.04 9.79
CA LEU A 121 1.71 -14.70 10.31
C LEU A 121 0.57 -14.00 9.58
N ALA A 122 0.56 -14.05 8.25
CA ALA A 122 -0.48 -13.39 7.45
C ALA A 122 -1.84 -14.09 7.56
N GLN A 123 -1.88 -15.41 7.41
CA GLN A 123 -3.11 -16.19 7.32
C GLN A 123 -3.72 -16.50 8.70
N VAL A 124 -2.89 -16.81 9.69
CA VAL A 124 -3.36 -17.23 11.01
C VAL A 124 -3.34 -16.07 11.98
N LYS A 125 -2.21 -15.38 12.11
CA LYS A 125 -2.06 -14.31 13.11
C LYS A 125 -2.59 -12.97 12.64
N GLY A 126 -2.90 -12.78 11.36
CA GLY A 126 -3.49 -11.56 10.82
C GLY A 126 -2.52 -10.38 10.69
N TYR A 127 -1.22 -10.66 10.62
CA TYR A 127 -0.22 -9.63 10.33
C TYR A 127 -0.35 -9.21 8.86
N CYS A 128 -0.03 -7.95 8.57
CA CYS A 128 0.19 -7.49 7.20
C CYS A 128 1.65 -7.10 6.99
N LEU A 129 2.10 -7.15 5.73
CA LEU A 129 3.48 -6.89 5.34
C LEU A 129 3.55 -5.58 4.54
N ILE A 130 4.38 -4.65 4.98
CA ILE A 130 4.77 -3.46 4.23
C ILE A 130 6.07 -3.78 3.50
N HIS A 131 6.07 -3.84 2.17
CA HIS A 131 7.27 -4.20 1.38
C HIS A 131 7.28 -3.57 -0.03
N ASN A 132 8.33 -3.84 -0.81
CA ASN A 132 8.43 -3.45 -2.21
C ASN A 132 9.04 -4.57 -3.08
N PRO A 133 8.25 -5.54 -3.56
CA PRO A 133 8.78 -6.71 -4.26
C PRO A 133 9.42 -6.38 -5.62
N SER A 134 9.12 -5.23 -6.23
CA SER A 134 9.72 -4.82 -7.51
C SER A 134 11.05 -4.09 -7.34
N GLY A 135 11.37 -3.59 -6.14
CA GLY A 135 12.59 -2.84 -5.86
C GLY A 135 12.70 -1.48 -6.57
N THR A 136 11.65 -1.03 -7.26
CA THR A 136 11.64 0.18 -8.10
C THR A 136 10.98 1.36 -7.39
N GLY A 137 11.27 1.57 -6.10
CA GLY A 137 10.61 2.57 -5.27
C GLY A 137 9.13 2.27 -4.98
N GLY A 138 8.55 2.95 -3.99
CA GLY A 138 7.16 2.75 -3.55
C GLY A 138 6.97 1.62 -2.53
N TYR A 139 5.74 1.51 -2.04
CA TYR A 139 5.36 0.60 -0.94
C TYR A 139 4.06 -0.14 -1.29
N ILE A 140 4.01 -1.42 -0.94
CA ILE A 140 2.81 -2.27 -1.02
C ILE A 140 2.50 -2.76 0.39
N VAL A 141 1.22 -2.78 0.73
CA VAL A 141 0.71 -3.43 1.95
C VAL A 141 0.02 -4.72 1.53
N THR A 142 0.59 -5.86 1.90
CA THR A 142 0.04 -7.19 1.63
C THR A 142 -0.64 -7.73 2.88
N ASN A 143 -1.95 -7.99 2.79
CA ASN A 143 -2.74 -8.59 3.87
C ASN A 143 -3.64 -9.72 3.31
N ILE A 144 -3.75 -10.81 4.06
CA ILE A 144 -4.67 -11.93 3.72
C ILE A 144 -5.98 -11.80 4.50
N LYS A 145 -5.90 -11.42 5.78
CA LYS A 145 -7.07 -11.08 6.60
C LYS A 145 -7.44 -9.61 6.44
N GLU A 146 -8.69 -9.28 6.72
CA GLU A 146 -9.11 -7.88 6.84
C GLU A 146 -8.24 -7.17 7.89
N LEU A 147 -7.79 -5.96 7.56
CA LEU A 147 -6.99 -5.16 8.48
C LEU A 147 -7.82 -4.81 9.72
N THR A 148 -7.17 -4.73 10.88
CA THR A 148 -7.81 -4.20 12.08
C THR A 148 -7.82 -2.67 12.04
N LYS A 149 -8.65 -2.04 12.90
CA LYS A 149 -8.61 -0.60 13.11
C LYS A 149 -7.21 -0.10 13.49
N LYS A 150 -6.50 -0.85 14.34
CA LYS A 150 -5.15 -0.49 14.80
C LYS A 150 -4.12 -0.56 13.67
N GLN A 151 -4.24 -1.54 12.78
CA GLN A 151 -3.40 -1.61 11.59
C GLN A 151 -3.69 -0.44 10.64
N ARG A 152 -4.96 -0.10 10.41
CA ARG A 152 -5.34 1.04 9.58
C ARG A 152 -4.85 2.38 10.13
N GLU A 153 -5.05 2.62 11.43
CA GLU A 153 -4.54 3.81 12.12
C GLU A 153 -3.01 3.92 11.94
N PHE A 154 -2.27 2.84 12.20
CA PHE A 154 -0.81 2.82 11.99
C PHE A 154 -0.43 3.10 10.53
N LEU A 155 -1.06 2.43 9.57
CA LEU A 155 -0.74 2.59 8.15
C LEU A 155 -1.04 4.00 7.65
N PHE A 156 -2.12 4.61 8.11
CA PHE A 156 -2.45 6.00 7.81
C PHE A 156 -1.31 6.93 8.26
N ASP A 157 -0.94 6.88 9.53
CA ASP A 157 0.12 7.73 10.09
C ASP A 157 1.48 7.43 9.42
N TYR A 158 1.78 6.14 9.20
CA TYR A 158 3.01 5.68 8.58
C TYR A 158 3.22 6.31 7.19
N PHE A 159 2.19 6.29 6.34
CA PHE A 159 2.24 6.86 4.98
C PHE A 159 2.09 8.39 4.98
N MET A 160 1.36 8.98 5.93
CA MET A 160 1.29 10.44 6.09
C MET A 160 2.65 11.04 6.41
N ASP A 161 3.37 10.44 7.36
CA ASP A 161 4.71 10.86 7.77
C ASP A 161 5.74 10.76 6.64
N MET A 162 5.61 9.70 5.84
CA MET A 162 6.38 9.47 4.60
C MET A 162 6.05 10.49 3.51
N GLY A 163 4.94 11.23 3.63
CA GLY A 163 4.47 12.16 2.60
C GLY A 163 3.65 11.50 1.49
N ASP A 164 3.39 10.19 1.55
CA ASP A 164 2.47 9.49 0.64
C ASP A 164 1.02 9.58 1.14
N ARG A 165 0.50 10.81 1.15
CA ARG A 165 -0.87 11.11 1.59
C ARG A 165 -1.92 10.26 0.87
N PHE A 166 -1.72 10.00 -0.41
CA PHE A 166 -2.65 9.19 -1.19
C PHE A 166 -2.76 7.78 -0.62
N LYS A 167 -1.62 7.15 -0.34
CA LYS A 167 -1.61 5.80 0.24
C LYS A 167 -2.15 5.81 1.67
N ALA A 168 -1.87 6.86 2.44
CA ALA A 168 -2.46 7.01 3.77
C ALA A 168 -3.99 7.01 3.72
N GLU A 169 -4.60 7.82 2.84
CA GLU A 169 -6.06 7.94 2.73
C GLU A 169 -6.76 6.62 2.36
N GLN A 170 -6.06 5.63 1.78
CA GLN A 170 -6.59 4.27 1.57
C GLN A 170 -6.90 3.53 2.87
N PHE A 171 -6.24 3.91 3.97
CA PHE A 171 -6.41 3.31 5.31
C PHE A 171 -7.24 4.18 6.24
N TRP A 172 -7.76 5.31 5.76
CA TRP A 172 -8.67 6.14 6.51
C TRP A 172 -10.06 5.50 6.56
N GLU A 173 -10.60 5.30 7.75
CA GLU A 173 -12.02 4.98 7.96
C GLU A 173 -12.71 6.22 8.53
N GLU A 174 -13.83 6.64 7.92
CA GLU A 174 -14.76 7.62 8.53
C GLU A 174 -15.43 7.07 9.79
#